data_AF-A0A0F9S4P7-F1
#
_entry.id   AF-A0A0F9S4P7-F1
#
_cell.length_a   1.000
_cell.length_b   1.000
_cell.length_c   1.000
_cell.angle_alpha   90.00
_cell.angle_beta   90.00
_cell.angle_gamma   90.00
#
_symmetry.space_group_name_H-M   'P 1'
#
loop_
_entity.id
_entity.type
_entity.pdbx_description
1 polymer ?
#
loop_
_entity_poly.entity_id
_entity_poly.type
_entity_poly.pdbx_seq_one_letter_code
_entity_poly.pdbx_strand_id
1 'polypeptide(L)' 'MMLNRGEITTYSEIGNKIGSKAFRAIGNVLRGNPLPLIIPCHRVIKKNGGIGGFMGKSEQGWRQNLKKKLLEIEGFTNL' A
#
# COMPACT_ATOMS: atom_id res chain seq x y z
N MET A 1 -7.00 8.70 7.67
CA MET A 1 -5.96 9.50 6.97
C MET A 1 -6.38 9.57 5.52
N MET A 2 -6.43 10.77 4.95
CA MET A 2 -6.64 10.96 3.51
C MET A 2 -5.26 10.99 2.84
N LEU A 3 -5.10 10.28 1.73
CA LEU A 3 -3.89 10.29 0.90
C LEU A 3 -4.22 10.96 -0.43
N ASN A 4 -3.51 12.03 -0.76
CA ASN A 4 -3.61 12.66 -2.06
C ASN A 4 -2.87 11.85 -3.12
N ARG A 5 -3.08 12.19 -4.40
CA ARG A 5 -2.31 11.61 -5.51
C ARG A 5 -0.84 12.01 -5.36
N GLY A 6 0.08 11.06 -5.49
CA GLY A 6 1.51 11.31 -5.30
C GLY A 6 1.97 11.29 -3.84
N GLU A 7 1.13 10.82 -2.93
CA GLU A 7 1.51 10.56 -1.53
C GLU A 7 1.56 9.04 -1.28
N ILE A 8 2.48 8.62 -0.42
CA ILE A 8 2.56 7.24 0.08
C ILE A 8 2.52 7.24 1.59
N THR A 9 2.19 6.09 2.16
CA THR A 9 2.32 5.86 3.59
C THR A 9 2.84 4.45 3.84
N THR A 10 3.26 4.18 5.07
CA THR A 10 3.71 2.86 5.49
C THR A 10 2.70 2.16 6.39
N TYR A 11 2.69 0.82 6.40
CA TYR A 11 1.88 0.06 7.38
C TYR A 11 2.14 0.52 8.82
N SER A 12 3.38 0.90 9.13
CA SER A 12 3.78 1.43 10.44
C SER A 12 3.20 2.82 10.72
N GLU A 13 3.16 3.72 9.73
CA GLU A 13 2.54 5.04 9.90
C GLU A 13 1.04 4.93 10.14
N ILE A 14 0.35 4.05 9.41
CA ILE A 14 -1.07 3.77 9.66
C ILE A 14 -1.25 3.25 11.08
N GLY A 15 -0.43 2.28 11.50
CA GLY A 15 -0.45 1.74 12.86
C GLY A 15 -0.24 2.81 13.93
N ASN A 16 0.77 3.64 13.77
CA ASN A 16 1.06 4.74 14.69
C ASN A 16 -0.11 5.72 14.78
N LYS A 17 -0.76 6.06 13.65
CA LYS A 17 -1.93 6.97 13.63
C LYS A 17 -3.14 6.40 14.37
N ILE A 18 -3.32 5.08 14.37
CA ILE A 18 -4.42 4.42 15.08
C ILE A 18 -4.01 3.93 16.49
N GLY A 19 -2.80 4.28 16.96
CA GLY A 19 -2.30 3.86 18.27
C GLY A 19 -2.08 2.34 18.40
N SER A 20 -1.81 1.64 17.30
CA SER A 20 -1.68 0.18 17.28
C SER A 20 -0.48 -0.31 16.50
N LYS A 21 0.18 -1.36 17.01
CA LYS A 21 1.25 -2.09 16.30
C LYS A 21 0.71 -3.23 15.42
N ALA A 22 -0.59 -3.26 15.14
CA ALA A 22 -1.26 -4.32 14.40
C ALA A 22 -1.02 -4.26 12.87
N PHE A 23 0.24 -4.20 12.43
CA PHE A 23 0.63 -4.05 11.02
C PHE A 23 0.09 -5.18 10.13
N ARG A 24 0.04 -6.41 10.67
CA ARG A 24 -0.56 -7.57 9.98
C ARG A 24 -2.06 -7.41 9.77
N ALA A 25 -2.78 -6.89 10.77
CA ALA A 25 -4.21 -6.63 10.66
C ALA A 25 -4.51 -5.54 9.62
N ILE A 26 -3.71 -4.46 9.60
CA ILE A 26 -3.78 -3.43 8.56
C ILE A 26 -3.60 -4.04 7.16
N GLY A 27 -2.62 -4.92 6.98
CA GLY A 27 -2.43 -5.64 5.73
C GLY A 27 -3.61 -6.54 5.34
N ASN A 28 -4.25 -7.20 6.30
CA ASN A 28 -5.45 -8.01 6.07
C ASN A 28 -6.66 -7.14 5.66
N VAL A 29 -6.85 -5.98 6.29
CA VAL A 29 -7.90 -5.02 5.91
C VAL A 29 -7.68 -4.51 4.49
N LEU A 30 -6.44 -4.11 4.15
CA LEU A 30 -6.10 -3.64 2.81
C LEU A 30 -6.22 -4.74 1.75
N ARG A 31 -6.00 -6.01 2.12
CA ARG A 31 -6.26 -7.17 1.25
C ARG A 31 -7.75 -7.27 0.88
N GLY A 32 -8.64 -7.00 1.82
CA GLY A 32 -10.09 -7.07 1.64
C GLY A 32 -10.72 -5.85 0.97
N ASN A 33 -9.91 -4.93 0.41
CA ASN A 33 -10.43 -3.73 -0.26
C ASN A 33 -11.31 -4.11 -1.46
N PRO A 34 -12.64 -3.82 -1.43
CA PRO A 34 -13.56 -4.18 -2.51
C PRO A 34 -13.40 -3.29 -3.76
N LEU A 35 -12.80 -2.10 -3.59
CA LEU A 35 -12.63 -1.11 -4.66
C LEU A 35 -11.17 -0.64 -4.71
N PRO A 36 -10.25 -1.46 -5.24
CA PRO A 36 -8.89 -1.02 -5.55
C PRO A 36 -8.91 0.26 -6.40
N LEU A 37 -7.91 1.13 -6.25
CA LEU A 37 -7.77 2.44 -6.91
C LEU A 37 -8.65 3.55 -6.33
N ILE A 38 -9.95 3.30 -6.11
CA ILE A 38 -10.84 4.27 -5.45
C ILE A 38 -10.40 4.43 -3.99
N ILE A 39 -10.26 3.30 -3.30
CA ILE A 39 -9.54 3.25 -2.02
C ILE A 39 -8.07 2.98 -2.38
N PRO A 40 -7.15 3.95 -2.14
CA PRO A 40 -5.81 3.93 -2.72
C PRO A 40 -4.85 3.02 -1.92
N CYS A 41 -5.21 1.74 -1.75
CA CYS A 41 -4.40 0.78 -1.01
C CYS A 41 -3.04 0.49 -1.67
N HIS A 42 -2.86 0.85 -2.95
CA HIS A 42 -1.56 0.79 -3.64
C HIS A 42 -0.55 1.79 -3.08
N ARG A 43 -0.99 2.86 -2.40
CA ARG A 43 -0.12 3.87 -1.75
C ARG A 43 0.48 3.40 -0.42
N VAL A 44 0.06 2.25 0.10
CA VAL A 44 0.58 1.70 1.36
C VAL A 44 1.73 0.74 1.11
N ILE A 45 2.95 1.12 1.49
CA ILE A 45 4.18 0.35 1.25
C ILE A 45 4.85 -0.12 2.54
N LYS A 46 5.91 -0.92 2.44
CA LYS A 46 6.74 -1.31 3.58
C LYS A 46 7.57 -0.12 4.07
N LYS A 47 7.89 -0.10 5.37
CA LYS A 47 8.73 0.95 5.98
C LYS A 47 10.13 1.07 5.36
N ASN A 48 10.66 -0.02 4.81
CA ASN A 48 11.98 -0.06 4.18
C ASN A 48 11.97 0.36 2.69
N GLY A 49 10.90 1.00 2.21
CA GLY A 49 10.76 1.39 0.81
C GLY A 49 10.20 0.30 -0.11
N GLY A 50 10.15 -0.97 0.33
CA GLY A 50 9.64 -2.05 -0.51
C GLY A 50 8.14 -1.98 -0.76
N ILE A 51 7.71 -2.31 -1.99
CA ILE A 51 6.29 -2.27 -2.43
C ILE A 51 5.31 -3.03 -1.51
N GLY A 52 5.70 -4.18 -0.98
CA GLY A 52 4.82 -5.02 -0.17
C GLY A 52 3.69 -5.69 -0.97
N GLY A 53 2.64 -6.14 -0.27
CA GLY A 53 1.53 -6.85 -0.90
C GLY A 53 0.56 -5.94 -1.66
N PHE A 54 -0.18 -6.53 -2.59
CA PHE A 54 -1.30 -5.89 -3.30
C PHE A 54 -2.39 -6.90 -3.64
N MET A 55 -3.66 -6.50 -3.45
CA MET A 55 -4.85 -7.31 -3.77
C MET A 55 -4.72 -8.78 -3.29
N GLY A 56 -4.25 -8.95 -2.05
CA GLY A 56 -4.14 -10.25 -1.40
C GLY A 56 -2.93 -11.12 -1.78
N LYS A 57 -2.05 -10.66 -2.67
CA LYS A 57 -0.81 -11.36 -2.99
C LYS A 57 0.42 -10.59 -2.50
N SER A 58 1.45 -11.30 -2.06
CA SER A 58 2.71 -10.74 -1.55
C SER A 58 3.95 -11.18 -2.33
N GLU A 59 3.81 -12.20 -3.18
CA GLU A 59 4.87 -12.72 -4.05
C GLU A 59 4.93 -11.92 -5.34
N GLN A 60 6.05 -12.00 -6.08
CA GLN A 60 6.17 -11.30 -7.36
C GLN A 60 5.13 -11.84 -8.36
N GLY A 61 4.48 -10.93 -9.07
CA GLY A 61 3.44 -11.26 -10.03
C GLY A 61 2.76 -10.01 -10.57
N TRP A 62 1.75 -10.19 -11.42
CA TRP A 62 1.09 -9.09 -12.11
C TRP A 62 0.45 -8.07 -11.15
N ARG A 63 -0.01 -8.48 -9.96
CA ARG A 63 -0.60 -7.58 -8.96
C ARG A 63 0.45 -6.62 -8.38
N GLN A 64 1.65 -7.12 -8.11
CA GLN A 64 2.76 -6.32 -7.61
C GLN A 64 3.27 -5.39 -8.70
N ASN A 65 3.32 -5.86 -9.94
CA ASN A 65 3.66 -5.04 -11.10
C ASN A 65 2.63 -3.94 -11.33
N LEU A 66 1.33 -4.23 -11.17
CA LEU A 66 0.28 -3.23 -11.22
C LEU A 66 0.45 -2.17 -10.13
N LYS A 67 0.70 -2.58 -8.88
CA LYS A 67 0.98 -1.65 -7.77
C LYS A 67 2.16 -0.74 -8.07
N LYS A 68 3.27 -1.29 -8.56
CA LYS A 68 4.45 -0.54 -9.01
C LYS A 68 4.07 0.46 -10.09
N LYS A 69 3.35 0.02 -11.12
CA LYS A 69 2.97 0.88 -12.24
C LYS A 69 2.06 2.03 -11.83
N LEU A 70 1.12 1.79 -10.91
CA LEU A 70 0.26 2.83 -10.35
C LEU A 70 1.08 3.87 -9.58
N LEU A 71 2.06 3.44 -8.80
CA LEU A 71 2.98 4.32 -8.08
C LEU A 71 3.87 5.11 -9.05
N GLU A 72 4.38 4.47 -10.12
CA GLU A 72 5.12 5.16 -11.19
C GLU A 72 4.28 6.26 -11.85
N ILE A 73 3.02 5.96 -12.19
CA ILE A 73 2.08 6.94 -12.76
C ILE A 73 1.84 8.11 -11.79
N GLU A 74 1.87 7.84 -10.48
CA GLU A 74 1.77 8.85 -9.43
C GLU A 74 3.09 9.60 -9.15
N GLY A 75 4.20 9.23 -9.81
CA GLY A 75 5.49 9.93 -9.75
C GLY A 75 6.59 9.20 -8.99
N PHE A 76 6.37 7.96 -8.54
CA PHE A 76 7.37 7.18 -7.79
C PHE A 76 8.14 6.22 -8.70
N THR A 77 9.39 6.53 -9.02
CA THR A 77 10.23 5.74 -9.95
C THR A 77 11.24 4.80 -9.29
N ASN A 78 11.49 4.93 -7.98
CA ASN A 78 12.57 4.22 -7.26
C ASN A 78 12.06 3.33 -6.10
N LEU A 79 10.95 2.59 -6.28
CA LEU A 79 10.31 1.72 -5.26
C LEU A 79 10.46 0.21 -5.52
#